data_AF-A0A6F8YKG6-F1
#
_entry.id   AF-A0A6F8YKG6-F1
#
_cell.length_a   1.000
_cell.length_b   1.000
_cell.length_c   1.000
_cell.angle_alpha   90.00
_cell.angle_beta   90.00
_cell.angle_gamma   90.00
#
_symmetry.space_group_name_H-M   'P 1'
#
loop_
_entity.id
_entity.type
_entity.pdbx_description
1 polymer ?
#
loop_
_entity_poly.entity_id
_entity_poly.type
_entity_poly.pdbx_seq_one_letter_code
_entity_poly.pdbx_strand_id
1 'polypeptide(L)'
;MPDTPLVEAAAICLAALLFAAAVALLRGGRRPHPMAPALAPPSAGPVYEPPAAHRGDPGPAASLAHQPPEQPVATERVELVGDLRAGELAVAVSLNGVRGDALAPPFGWRGAGQASPLAVLPVVLGERAGLRLFADLARCPDVLTVLGARPHCQRYALRLVRQVLAIGGRVTVVGDVFGEPLPAGCHRAADVSDVDRSAVPGIVVCGRLTRAAGNAALELRASGGPVPVLLGDVPASRWSVWLRAQRPAVPEPRRAG
;
A
#
# COMPACT_ATOMS: atom_id res chain seq x y z
N MET A 1 -23.23 -16.18 -52.36
CA MET A 1 -23.21 -15.64 -50.98
C MET A 1 -21.80 -15.18 -50.71
N PRO A 2 -21.52 -13.86 -50.68
CA PRO A 2 -20.18 -13.37 -50.45
C PRO A 2 -19.86 -13.38 -48.96
N ASP A 3 -18.66 -13.88 -48.63
CA ASP A 3 -18.13 -13.98 -47.28
C ASP A 3 -18.00 -12.59 -46.62
N THR A 4 -18.80 -12.35 -45.57
CA THR A 4 -18.82 -11.13 -44.75
C THR A 4 -17.79 -11.00 -43.60
N PRO A 5 -16.90 -11.97 -43.26
CA PRO A 5 -16.12 -11.87 -42.02
C PRO A 5 -15.02 -10.80 -42.09
N LEU A 6 -14.60 -10.40 -43.30
CA LEU A 6 -13.56 -9.38 -43.49
C LEU A 6 -14.04 -7.96 -43.18
N VAL A 7 -15.34 -7.69 -43.41
CA VAL A 7 -15.92 -6.36 -43.18
C VAL A 7 -16.14 -6.12 -41.68
N GLU A 8 -16.54 -7.15 -40.93
CA GLU A 8 -16.71 -7.05 -39.48
C GLU A 8 -15.38 -6.86 -38.75
N ALA A 9 -14.33 -7.59 -39.15
CA ALA A 9 -13.00 -7.43 -38.57
C ALA A 9 -12.42 -6.02 -38.81
N ALA A 10 -12.63 -5.46 -40.01
CA ALA A 10 -12.20 -4.09 -40.32
C ALA A 10 -12.94 -3.03 -39.49
N ALA A 11 -14.25 -3.21 -39.25
CA ALA A 11 -15.04 -2.29 -38.43
C ALA A 11 -14.59 -2.29 -36.95
N ILE A 12 -14.28 -3.47 -36.39
CA ILE A 12 -13.79 -3.59 -35.01
C ILE A 12 -12.41 -2.94 -34.86
N CYS A 13 -11.50 -3.15 -35.81
CA CYS A 13 -10.19 -2.51 -35.80
C CYS A 13 -10.27 -0.98 -35.89
N LEU A 14 -11.15 -0.45 -36.75
CA LEU A 14 -11.37 0.99 -36.87
C LEU A 14 -11.92 1.59 -35.57
N ALA A 15 -12.89 0.91 -34.93
CA ALA A 15 -13.47 1.35 -33.67
C ALA A 15 -12.42 1.37 -32.53
N ALA A 16 -11.56 0.35 -32.44
CA ALA A 16 -10.49 0.30 -31.46
C ALA A 16 -9.44 1.42 -31.64
N LEU A 17 -9.08 1.73 -32.89
CA LEU A 17 -8.15 2.82 -33.21
C LEU A 17 -8.74 4.20 -32.88
N LEU A 18 -10.02 4.44 -33.20
CA LEU A 18 -10.70 5.68 -32.86
C LEU A 18 -10.82 5.86 -31.33
N PHE A 19 -11.10 4.78 -30.60
CA PHE A 19 -11.13 4.81 -29.14
C PHE A 19 -9.75 5.12 -28.54
N ALA A 20 -8.68 4.50 -29.03
CA ALA A 20 -7.32 4.79 -28.58
C ALA A 20 -6.89 6.23 -28.88
N ALA A 21 -7.26 6.77 -30.05
CA ALA A 21 -6.99 8.15 -30.42
C ALA A 21 -7.74 9.14 -29.52
N ALA A 22 -9.02 8.88 -29.21
CA ALA A 22 -9.80 9.71 -28.30
C ALA A 22 -9.20 9.72 -26.87
N VAL A 23 -8.76 8.57 -26.36
CA VAL A 23 -8.08 8.47 -25.06
C VAL A 23 -6.75 9.24 -25.07
N ALA A 24 -5.99 9.19 -26.16
CA ALA A 24 -4.74 9.95 -26.30
C ALA A 24 -4.99 11.47 -26.32
N LEU A 25 -6.03 11.94 -27.00
CA LEU A 25 -6.40 13.36 -27.03
C LEU A 25 -6.87 13.87 -25.66
N LEU A 26 -7.63 13.05 -24.92
CA LEU A 26 -8.06 13.39 -23.55
C LEU A 26 -6.88 13.44 -22.56
N ARG A 27 -5.84 12.62 -22.76
CA ARG A 27 -4.64 12.60 -21.92
C ARG A 27 -3.59 13.63 -22.32
N GLY A 28 -3.60 14.09 -23.57
CA GLY A 28 -2.59 14.99 -24.15
C GLY A 28 -2.78 16.48 -23.87
N GLY A 29 -3.86 16.88 -23.18
CA GLY A 29 -4.16 18.28 -22.83
C GLY A 29 -3.24 18.89 -21.76
N ARG A 30 -1.92 18.83 -21.95
CA ARG A 30 -0.97 19.66 -21.18
C ARG A 30 -1.02 21.08 -21.74
N ARG A 31 -1.70 21.97 -21.01
CA ARG A 31 -1.66 23.41 -21.26
C ARG A 31 -0.20 23.90 -21.12
N PRO A 32 0.32 24.68 -22.09
CA PRO A 32 1.58 25.39 -21.90
C PRO A 32 1.41 26.39 -20.75
N HIS A 33 2.36 26.36 -19.82
CA HIS A 33 2.43 27.27 -18.68
C HIS A 33 2.76 28.69 -19.20
N PRO A 34 1.99 29.74 -18.85
CA PRO A 34 2.37 31.10 -19.18
C PRO A 34 3.63 31.49 -18.41
N MET A 35 4.67 31.92 -19.12
CA MET A 35 5.88 32.52 -18.54
C MET A 35 5.51 33.79 -17.77
N ALA A 36 5.81 33.80 -16.48
CA ALA A 36 5.81 35.00 -15.67
C ALA A 36 7.09 35.83 -15.96
N PRO A 37 6.99 37.17 -16.01
CA PRO A 37 8.12 38.04 -16.32
C PRO A 37 9.12 38.14 -15.16
N ALA A 38 10.40 38.15 -15.52
CA ALA A 38 11.52 38.40 -14.63
C ALA A 38 11.48 39.84 -14.09
N LEU A 39 11.39 39.97 -12.76
CA LEU A 39 11.61 41.22 -12.03
C LEU A 39 13.00 41.20 -11.39
N ALA A 40 13.69 42.33 -11.53
CA ALA A 40 15.08 42.61 -11.22
C ALA A 40 15.50 42.42 -9.75
N PRO A 41 16.80 42.30 -9.46
CA PRO A 41 17.33 42.20 -8.09
C PRO A 41 17.47 43.59 -7.44
N PRO A 42 17.11 43.75 -6.15
CA PRO A 42 17.55 44.89 -5.35
C PRO A 42 18.75 44.54 -4.44
N SER A 43 19.80 45.35 -4.64
CA SER A 43 20.76 45.94 -3.69
C SER A 43 21.30 45.16 -2.50
N ALA A 44 22.64 45.16 -2.44
CA ALA A 44 23.48 44.86 -1.30
C ALA A 44 23.11 45.68 -0.05
N GLY A 45 22.92 44.97 1.07
CA GLY A 45 22.88 45.52 2.42
C GLY A 45 24.09 45.05 3.25
N PRO A 46 24.46 45.78 4.30
CA PRO A 46 25.77 45.71 4.93
C PRO A 46 25.99 44.49 5.83
N VAL A 47 27.27 44.14 5.92
CA VAL A 47 27.89 43.12 6.78
C VAL A 47 27.49 43.33 8.24
N TYR A 48 26.94 42.28 8.88
CA TYR A 48 26.80 42.17 10.33
C TYR A 48 27.75 41.07 10.83
N GLU A 49 28.75 41.48 11.59
CA GLU A 49 29.72 40.63 12.27
C GLU A 49 29.18 40.27 13.67
N PRO A 50 28.99 38.98 14.01
CA PRO A 50 28.61 38.58 15.36
C PRO A 50 29.86 38.38 16.26
N PRO A 51 29.80 38.81 17.53
CA PRO A 51 30.94 38.72 18.46
C PRO A 51 31.21 37.30 18.97
N ALA A 52 32.47 37.11 19.35
CA ALA A 52 33.07 35.84 19.73
C ALA A 52 32.57 35.23 21.06
N ALA A 53 32.59 33.90 21.06
CA ALA A 53 32.98 32.98 22.14
C ALA A 53 32.20 33.02 23.48
N HIS A 54 31.45 31.94 23.73
CA HIS A 54 31.35 31.33 25.06
C HIS A 54 31.70 29.84 24.96
N ARG A 55 32.87 29.49 25.51
CA ARG A 55 33.30 28.12 25.81
C ARG A 55 32.57 27.70 27.09
N GLY A 56 31.64 26.75 26.95
CA GLY A 56 31.03 26.01 28.06
C GLY A 56 31.37 24.53 27.91
N ASP A 57 31.74 23.94 29.05
CA ASP A 57 32.32 22.61 29.32
C ASP A 57 31.55 21.39 28.74
N PRO A 58 32.22 20.24 28.48
CA PRO A 58 31.58 19.02 28.00
C PRO A 58 31.10 18.13 29.16
N GLY A 59 29.78 18.04 29.34
CA GLY A 59 29.14 17.02 30.18
C GLY A 59 28.86 15.74 29.37
N PRO A 60 29.27 14.54 29.83
CA PRO A 60 28.97 13.29 29.13
C PRO A 60 27.62 12.74 29.62
N ALA A 61 26.59 12.91 28.80
CA ALA A 61 25.42 12.05 28.83
C ALA A 61 24.94 11.85 27.39
N ALA A 62 25.49 10.83 26.74
CA ALA A 62 25.03 10.35 25.45
C ALA A 62 23.56 9.90 25.59
N SER A 63 22.65 10.86 25.40
CA SER A 63 21.26 10.58 25.09
C SER A 63 21.27 9.90 23.73
N LEU A 64 21.07 8.58 23.73
CA LEU A 64 20.82 7.77 22.54
C LEU A 64 19.54 8.30 21.90
N ALA A 65 19.66 9.37 21.12
CA ALA A 65 18.60 9.89 20.29
C ALA A 65 18.13 8.73 19.40
N HIS A 66 16.91 8.28 19.64
CA HIS A 66 16.18 7.42 18.72
C HIS A 66 16.06 8.18 17.40
N GLN A 67 17.01 7.94 16.49
CA GLN A 67 16.87 8.40 15.12
C GLN A 67 15.58 7.77 14.57
N PRO A 68 14.63 8.57 14.08
CA PRO A 68 13.49 8.05 13.35
C PRO A 68 14.03 7.18 12.19
N PRO A 69 13.41 6.02 11.91
CA PRO A 69 13.78 5.24 10.73
C PRO A 69 13.68 6.15 9.50
N GLU A 70 14.68 6.06 8.62
CA GLU A 70 14.72 6.82 7.37
C GLU A 70 13.37 6.70 6.64
N GLN A 71 12.83 7.84 6.24
CA GLN A 71 11.59 7.86 5.46
C GLN A 71 11.86 7.22 4.10
N PRO A 72 11.12 6.16 3.73
CA PRO A 72 11.35 5.52 2.45
C PRO A 72 10.97 6.47 1.31
N VAL A 73 11.91 6.70 0.37
CA VAL A 73 11.67 7.46 -0.86
C VAL A 73 11.06 6.51 -1.90
N ALA A 74 9.92 6.89 -2.48
CA ALA A 74 9.05 6.02 -3.28
C ALA A 74 9.61 5.57 -4.65
N THR A 75 10.84 5.92 -5.00
CA THR A 75 11.44 5.66 -6.33
C THR A 75 12.38 4.46 -6.37
N GLU A 76 12.84 3.97 -5.21
CA GLU A 76 13.65 2.76 -5.12
C GLU A 76 12.81 1.60 -4.57
N ARG A 77 13.26 0.38 -4.84
CA ARG A 77 12.70 -0.85 -4.26
C ARG A 77 12.79 -0.76 -2.73
N VAL A 78 11.72 -0.34 -2.07
CA VAL A 78 11.66 -0.29 -0.61
C VAL A 78 11.34 -1.69 -0.10
N GLU A 79 12.39 -2.49 0.04
CA GLU A 79 12.35 -3.68 0.86
C GLU A 79 12.43 -3.25 2.33
N LEU A 80 11.31 -2.84 2.92
CA LEU A 80 11.26 -2.51 4.34
C LEU A 80 11.18 -3.79 5.19
N VAL A 81 12.29 -4.52 5.22
CA VAL A 81 12.47 -5.68 6.10
C VAL A 81 12.70 -5.16 7.52
N GLY A 82 11.62 -4.91 8.25
CA GLY A 82 11.67 -4.61 9.68
C GLY A 82 10.79 -5.58 10.44
N ASP A 83 11.21 -5.97 11.65
CA ASP A 83 10.35 -6.66 12.61
C ASP A 83 9.28 -5.68 13.10
N LEU A 84 8.17 -5.59 12.37
CA LEU A 84 6.98 -4.88 12.81
C LEU A 84 6.19 -5.77 13.78
N ARG A 85 5.39 -5.13 14.62
CA ARG A 85 4.41 -5.80 15.47
C ARG A 85 3.00 -5.54 14.96
N ALA A 86 2.19 -6.59 14.91
CA ALA A 86 0.74 -6.48 14.71
C ALA A 86 0.04 -7.35 15.76
N GLY A 87 -0.19 -6.78 16.94
CA GLY A 87 -0.55 -7.56 18.13
C GLY A 87 0.60 -8.50 18.52
N GLU A 88 0.31 -9.80 18.57
CA GLU A 88 1.26 -10.88 18.93
C GLU A 88 2.08 -11.39 17.74
N LEU A 89 1.89 -10.84 16.53
CA LEU A 89 2.59 -11.27 15.33
C LEU A 89 3.83 -10.42 15.09
N ALA A 90 4.94 -11.08 14.78
CA ALA A 90 6.10 -10.46 14.15
C ALA A 90 5.83 -10.41 12.64
N VAL A 91 6.00 -9.25 12.04
CA VAL A 91 5.58 -8.95 10.68
C VAL A 91 6.74 -8.32 9.92
N ALA A 92 7.16 -8.93 8.83
CA ALA A 92 8.06 -8.33 7.85
C ALA A 92 7.27 -7.93 6.59
N VAL A 93 7.67 -6.86 5.91
CA VAL A 93 6.91 -6.30 4.79
C VAL A 93 7.85 -6.00 3.61
N SER A 94 7.38 -6.19 2.39
CA SER A 94 8.06 -5.75 1.17
C SER A 94 7.04 -5.01 0.31
N LEU A 95 7.34 -3.77 -0.08
CA LEU A 95 6.43 -2.89 -0.83
C LEU A 95 7.14 -2.40 -2.10
N ASN A 96 7.12 -3.22 -3.14
CA ASN A 96 7.84 -2.94 -4.38
C ASN A 96 6.89 -2.42 -5.47
N GLY A 97 7.21 -1.28 -6.05
CA GLY A 97 6.39 -0.68 -7.09
C GLY A 97 5.03 -0.18 -6.60
N VAL A 98 4.38 0.63 -7.42
CA VAL A 98 3.18 1.38 -7.04
C VAL A 98 2.27 1.53 -8.26
N ARG A 99 0.96 1.56 -8.06
CA ARG A 99 -0.01 1.91 -9.11
C ARG A 99 -0.33 3.39 -9.07
N GLY A 100 -0.30 4.03 -10.24
CA GLY A 100 -0.77 5.38 -10.47
C GLY A 100 0.17 6.47 -9.93
N ASP A 101 -0.02 7.66 -10.47
CA ASP A 101 0.79 8.84 -10.16
C ASP A 101 0.02 9.71 -9.16
N ALA A 102 0.10 9.36 -7.88
CA ALA A 102 -0.47 10.16 -6.80
C ALA A 102 0.60 11.00 -6.12
N LEU A 103 0.22 12.21 -5.71
CA LEU A 103 1.11 13.18 -5.06
C LEU A 103 1.54 12.74 -3.64
N ALA A 104 0.68 12.00 -2.93
CA ALA A 104 1.01 11.49 -1.60
C ALA A 104 1.84 10.20 -1.68
N PRO A 105 2.80 9.98 -0.76
CA PRO A 105 3.54 8.72 -0.68
C PRO A 105 2.60 7.51 -0.50
N PRO A 106 2.81 6.40 -1.22
CA PRO A 106 1.94 5.21 -1.17
C PRO A 106 2.08 4.43 0.13
N PHE A 107 3.17 4.63 0.85
CA PHE A 107 3.43 4.04 2.16
C PHE A 107 4.44 4.90 2.92
N GLY A 108 4.51 4.73 4.23
CA GLY A 108 5.46 5.47 5.07
C GLY A 108 5.24 5.26 6.56
N TRP A 109 6.20 5.70 7.37
CA TRP A 109 6.12 5.65 8.83
C TRP A 109 5.35 6.84 9.38
N ARG A 110 4.50 6.61 10.37
CA ARG A 110 3.78 7.67 11.08
C ARG A 110 3.79 7.50 12.59
N GLY A 111 3.97 8.59 13.30
CA GLY A 111 3.85 8.64 14.76
C GLY A 111 2.39 8.67 15.23
N ALA A 112 2.18 8.37 16.51
CA ALA A 112 0.89 8.58 17.15
C ALA A 112 0.47 10.06 17.05
N GLY A 113 -0.80 10.30 16.72
CA GLY A 113 -1.37 11.67 16.61
C GLY A 113 -1.06 12.41 15.30
N GLN A 114 -0.23 11.86 14.42
CA GLN A 114 -0.09 12.42 13.07
C GLN A 114 -1.39 12.24 12.28
N ALA A 115 -1.77 13.26 11.50
CA ALA A 115 -2.96 13.21 10.66
C ALA A 115 -2.96 11.99 9.73
N SER A 116 -4.15 11.47 9.41
CA SER A 116 -4.26 10.41 8.41
C SER A 116 -3.69 10.86 7.06
N PRO A 117 -2.97 9.99 6.34
CA PRO A 117 -2.51 10.30 5.00
C PRO A 117 -3.71 10.55 4.07
N LEU A 118 -3.52 11.44 3.09
CA LEU A 118 -4.42 11.57 1.95
C LEU A 118 -4.27 10.33 1.06
N ALA A 119 -4.98 9.26 1.43
CA ALA A 119 -4.94 7.95 0.80
C ALA A 119 -6.35 7.43 0.54
N VAL A 120 -6.51 6.62 -0.50
CA VAL A 120 -7.83 6.12 -0.93
C VAL A 120 -8.25 4.90 -0.11
N LEU A 121 -7.34 3.95 0.11
CA LEU A 121 -7.60 2.77 0.91
C LEU A 121 -6.52 2.57 1.97
N PRO A 122 -6.46 3.47 2.97
CA PRO A 122 -5.43 3.46 3.99
C PRO A 122 -5.48 2.24 4.92
N VAL A 123 -4.34 1.57 5.10
CA VAL A 123 -4.16 0.53 6.14
C VAL A 123 -2.84 0.69 6.91
N VAL A 124 -2.83 0.23 8.15
CA VAL A 124 -1.63 0.06 8.96
C VAL A 124 -1.17 -1.39 8.85
N LEU A 125 0.06 -1.60 8.40
CA LEU A 125 0.64 -2.93 8.22
C LEU A 125 1.28 -3.46 9.51
N GLY A 126 1.83 -2.59 10.34
CA GLY A 126 2.38 -2.95 11.65
C GLY A 126 2.98 -1.75 12.36
N GLU A 127 3.60 -1.98 13.52
CA GLU A 127 4.18 -0.93 14.35
C GLU A 127 5.62 -1.27 14.76
N ARG A 128 6.48 -0.26 14.87
CA ARG A 128 7.87 -0.37 15.36
C ARG A 128 8.23 0.89 16.14
N ALA A 129 8.66 0.74 17.39
CA ALA A 129 9.11 1.86 18.24
C ALA A 129 8.12 3.05 18.27
N GLY A 130 6.83 2.79 18.46
CA GLY A 130 5.78 3.82 18.51
C GLY A 130 5.38 4.40 17.14
N LEU A 131 6.03 3.96 16.05
CA LEU A 131 5.69 4.34 14.68
C LEU A 131 4.85 3.25 14.02
N ARG A 132 3.86 3.67 13.24
CA ARG A 132 2.97 2.81 12.45
C ARG A 132 3.41 2.83 11.00
N LEU A 133 3.64 1.67 10.42
CA LEU A 133 3.84 1.54 8.97
C LEU A 133 2.49 1.61 8.28
N PHE A 134 2.28 2.67 7.53
CA PHE A 134 1.11 2.91 6.72
C PHE A 134 1.32 2.45 5.26
N ALA A 135 0.26 1.96 4.60
CA ALA A 135 0.21 1.76 3.15
C ALA A 135 -1.19 2.08 2.59
N ASP A 136 -1.24 2.67 1.40
CA ASP A 136 -2.46 2.84 0.61
C ASP A 136 -2.66 1.62 -0.29
N LEU A 137 -3.56 0.72 0.10
CA LEU A 137 -3.83 -0.49 -0.68
C LEU A 137 -4.38 -0.18 -2.07
N ALA A 138 -5.04 0.97 -2.28
CA ALA A 138 -5.51 1.35 -3.60
C ALA A 138 -4.35 1.58 -4.59
N ARG A 139 -3.13 1.76 -4.08
CA ARG A 139 -1.89 1.85 -4.87
C ARG A 139 -1.11 0.54 -4.95
N CYS A 140 -1.64 -0.56 -4.40
CA CYS A 140 -1.09 -1.90 -4.58
C CYS A 140 -1.03 -2.24 -6.07
N PRO A 141 0.13 -2.64 -6.60
CA PRO A 141 0.32 -2.68 -8.04
C PRO A 141 -0.25 -3.95 -8.67
N ASP A 142 -0.37 -5.03 -7.90
CA ASP A 142 -1.08 -6.27 -8.26
C ASP A 142 -1.89 -6.78 -7.06
N VAL A 143 -1.35 -7.70 -6.29
CA VAL A 143 -1.99 -8.36 -5.17
C VAL A 143 -1.16 -8.16 -3.91
N LEU A 144 -1.81 -8.11 -2.76
CA LEU A 144 -1.15 -8.19 -1.48
C LEU A 144 -1.07 -9.66 -1.07
N THR A 145 0.13 -10.20 -0.87
CA THR A 145 0.29 -11.56 -0.34
C THR A 145 0.57 -11.52 1.15
N VAL A 146 -0.08 -12.41 1.91
CA VAL A 146 0.09 -12.55 3.36
C VAL A 146 0.52 -13.99 3.65
N LEU A 147 1.80 -14.13 4.00
CA LEU A 147 2.56 -15.36 4.02
C LEU A 147 2.81 -15.79 5.46
N GLY A 148 2.63 -17.06 5.77
CA GLY A 148 2.85 -17.62 7.11
C GLY A 148 1.87 -18.74 7.44
N ALA A 149 1.84 -19.15 8.72
CA ALA A 149 0.90 -20.16 9.18
C ALA A 149 -0.55 -19.66 9.02
N ARG A 150 -1.46 -20.53 8.55
CA ARG A 150 -2.86 -20.17 8.25
C ARG A 150 -3.56 -19.39 9.38
N PRO A 151 -3.46 -19.78 10.67
CA PRO A 151 -4.08 -19.00 11.75
C PRO A 151 -3.51 -17.59 11.92
N HIS A 152 -2.24 -17.37 11.57
CA HIS A 152 -1.62 -16.03 11.57
C HIS A 152 -2.14 -15.20 10.40
N CYS A 153 -2.17 -15.77 9.19
CA CYS A 153 -2.69 -15.09 8.00
C CYS A 153 -4.15 -14.68 8.19
N GLN A 154 -4.99 -15.57 8.74
CA GLN A 154 -6.39 -15.26 9.05
C GLN A 154 -6.53 -14.13 10.07
N ARG A 155 -5.79 -14.19 11.19
CA ARG A 155 -5.77 -13.13 12.21
C ARG A 155 -5.35 -11.78 11.63
N TYR A 156 -4.30 -11.77 10.81
CA TYR A 156 -3.80 -10.56 10.17
C TYR A 156 -4.77 -10.02 9.11
N ALA A 157 -5.36 -10.90 8.29
CA ALA A 157 -6.36 -10.52 7.30
C ALA A 157 -7.61 -9.92 7.96
N LEU A 158 -8.10 -10.49 9.07
CA LEU A 158 -9.20 -9.90 9.85
C LEU A 158 -8.87 -8.48 10.34
N ARG A 159 -7.62 -8.22 10.71
CA ARG A 159 -7.16 -6.86 11.06
C ARG A 159 -7.20 -5.92 9.85
N LEU A 160 -6.87 -6.37 8.65
CA LEU A 160 -7.01 -5.56 7.43
C LEU A 160 -8.49 -5.31 7.09
N VAL A 161 -9.33 -6.35 7.16
CA VAL A 161 -10.78 -6.27 6.94
C VAL A 161 -11.41 -5.21 7.83
N ARG A 162 -11.13 -5.23 9.14
CA ARG A 162 -11.65 -4.24 10.09
C ARG A 162 -11.23 -2.82 9.72
N GLN A 163 -9.98 -2.62 9.31
CA GLN A 163 -9.49 -1.30 8.90
C GLN A 163 -10.19 -0.80 7.64
N VAL A 164 -10.36 -1.67 6.64
CA VAL A 164 -11.05 -1.33 5.38
C VAL A 164 -12.53 -1.00 5.63
N LEU A 165 -13.23 -1.79 6.44
CA LEU A 165 -14.62 -1.52 6.78
C LEU A 165 -14.78 -0.23 7.60
N ALA A 166 -13.85 0.06 8.52
CA ALA A 166 -13.91 1.25 9.37
C ALA A 166 -13.81 2.58 8.57
N ILE A 167 -13.24 2.55 7.37
CA ILE A 167 -13.17 3.70 6.46
C ILE A 167 -14.25 3.66 5.36
N GLY A 168 -15.23 2.75 5.46
CA GLY A 168 -16.32 2.59 4.50
C GLY A 168 -15.95 1.86 3.21
N GLY A 169 -14.78 1.20 3.15
CA GLY A 169 -14.38 0.38 2.03
C GLY A 169 -15.14 -0.94 1.97
N ARG A 170 -15.18 -1.58 0.79
CA ARG A 170 -15.82 -2.89 0.61
C ARG A 170 -14.87 -4.04 0.93
N VAL A 171 -15.41 -5.12 1.47
CA VAL A 171 -14.68 -6.37 1.70
C VAL A 171 -15.48 -7.52 1.13
N THR A 172 -14.88 -8.27 0.23
CA THR A 172 -15.40 -9.55 -0.27
C THR A 172 -14.51 -10.69 0.18
N VAL A 173 -15.08 -11.78 0.66
CA VAL A 173 -14.36 -12.99 1.08
C VAL A 173 -14.71 -14.10 0.09
N VAL A 174 -13.68 -14.65 -0.56
CA VAL A 174 -13.83 -15.73 -1.56
C VAL A 174 -13.62 -17.07 -0.87
N GLY A 175 -14.64 -17.93 -0.94
CA GLY A 175 -14.63 -19.24 -0.28
C GLY A 175 -14.59 -19.13 1.25
N ASP A 176 -14.13 -20.19 1.91
CA ASP A 176 -14.19 -20.29 3.38
C ASP A 176 -12.88 -19.89 4.08
N VAL A 177 -12.49 -18.63 3.92
CA VAL A 177 -11.25 -18.11 4.50
C VAL A 177 -11.33 -17.98 6.01
N PHE A 178 -12.46 -17.48 6.53
CA PHE A 178 -12.65 -17.14 7.93
C PHE A 178 -13.55 -18.10 8.71
N GLY A 179 -14.10 -19.14 8.07
CA GLY A 179 -15.19 -19.91 8.64
C GLY A 179 -16.53 -19.18 8.52
N GLU A 180 -17.54 -19.73 9.20
CA GLU A 180 -18.81 -19.08 9.49
C GLU A 180 -18.91 -18.74 11.00
N PRO A 181 -19.52 -17.60 11.37
CA PRO A 181 -20.03 -16.54 10.51
C PRO A 181 -18.95 -15.58 9.98
N LEU A 182 -19.18 -14.97 8.82
CA LEU A 182 -18.34 -13.88 8.33
C LEU A 182 -18.39 -12.64 9.24
N PRO A 183 -17.33 -11.81 9.28
CA PRO A 183 -17.37 -10.52 9.95
C PRO A 183 -18.47 -9.63 9.36
N ALA A 184 -19.20 -8.91 10.21
CA ALA A 184 -20.25 -7.99 9.78
C ALA A 184 -19.73 -6.98 8.75
N GLY A 185 -20.51 -6.74 7.69
CA GLY A 185 -20.14 -5.86 6.58
C GLY A 185 -19.30 -6.50 5.48
N CYS A 186 -18.90 -7.78 5.63
CA CYS A 186 -18.26 -8.53 4.54
C CYS A 186 -19.30 -9.17 3.61
N HIS A 187 -18.99 -9.20 2.32
CA HIS A 187 -19.72 -9.98 1.33
C HIS A 187 -19.03 -11.32 1.07
N ARG A 188 -19.81 -12.36 0.76
CA ARG A 188 -19.28 -13.67 0.37
C ARG A 188 -19.34 -13.81 -1.15
N ALA A 189 -18.29 -14.37 -1.73
CA ALA A 189 -18.25 -14.82 -3.12
C ALA A 189 -17.77 -16.28 -3.17
N ALA A 190 -18.26 -17.05 -4.14
CA ALA A 190 -17.81 -18.43 -4.32
C ALA A 190 -16.43 -18.46 -5.00
N ASP A 191 -16.28 -17.67 -6.06
CA ASP A 191 -15.04 -17.50 -6.81
C ASP A 191 -14.63 -16.02 -6.95
N VAL A 192 -13.36 -15.77 -7.32
CA VAL A 192 -12.84 -14.42 -7.59
C VAL A 192 -13.56 -13.76 -8.77
N SER A 193 -14.01 -14.56 -9.75
CA SER A 193 -14.77 -14.09 -10.90
C SER A 193 -16.17 -13.57 -10.55
N ASP A 194 -16.73 -13.98 -9.42
CA ASP A 194 -18.04 -13.51 -8.92
C ASP A 194 -17.96 -12.17 -8.20
N VAL A 195 -16.76 -11.62 -8.01
CA VAL A 195 -16.57 -10.37 -7.25
C VAL A 195 -17.09 -9.17 -8.05
N ASP A 196 -18.02 -8.43 -7.45
CA ASP A 196 -18.51 -7.16 -7.97
C ASP A 196 -17.40 -6.10 -8.08
N ARG A 197 -17.25 -5.51 -9.28
CA ARG A 197 -16.29 -4.45 -9.59
C ARG A 197 -16.84 -3.07 -9.25
N SER A 198 -17.21 -2.90 -7.99
CA SER A 198 -17.73 -1.64 -7.47
C SER A 198 -16.77 -0.47 -7.67
N ALA A 199 -17.34 0.73 -7.87
CA ALA A 199 -16.58 1.98 -7.81
C ALA A 199 -16.05 2.28 -6.39
N VAL A 200 -16.62 1.67 -5.36
CA VAL A 200 -16.17 1.82 -3.97
C VAL A 200 -14.87 1.02 -3.78
N PRO A 201 -13.76 1.66 -3.35
CA PRO A 201 -12.51 0.98 -3.07
C PRO A 201 -12.68 -0.13 -2.03
N GLY A 202 -11.92 -1.21 -2.18
CA GLY A 202 -12.04 -2.36 -1.28
C GLY A 202 -10.99 -3.42 -1.49
N ILE A 203 -11.12 -4.50 -0.72
CA ILE A 203 -10.27 -5.68 -0.81
C ILE A 203 -11.09 -6.94 -1.08
N VAL A 204 -10.44 -7.92 -1.71
CA VAL A 204 -10.96 -9.29 -1.83
C VAL A 204 -10.02 -10.21 -1.09
N VAL A 205 -10.50 -10.87 -0.04
CA VAL A 205 -9.68 -11.80 0.74
C VAL A 205 -9.87 -13.21 0.17
N CYS A 206 -8.76 -13.79 -0.29
CA CYS A 206 -8.75 -15.12 -0.87
C CYS A 206 -7.84 -16.06 -0.06
N GLY A 207 -8.37 -17.24 0.27
CA GLY A 207 -7.56 -18.37 0.73
C GLY A 207 -6.97 -19.13 -0.47
N ARG A 208 -6.15 -20.15 -0.18
CA ARG A 208 -5.55 -21.13 -1.12
C ARG A 208 -6.08 -21.01 -2.55
N LEU A 209 -5.30 -20.36 -3.40
CA LEU A 209 -5.70 -20.17 -4.79
C LEU A 209 -5.16 -21.30 -5.67
N THR A 210 -6.02 -21.79 -6.54
CA THR A 210 -5.55 -22.51 -7.73
C THR A 210 -4.84 -21.51 -8.67
N ARG A 211 -4.06 -22.01 -9.62
CA ARG A 211 -3.42 -21.14 -10.64
C ARG A 211 -4.44 -20.28 -11.39
N ALA A 212 -5.62 -20.85 -11.71
CA ALA A 212 -6.71 -20.13 -12.36
C ALA A 212 -7.24 -18.98 -11.49
N ALA A 213 -7.47 -19.23 -10.20
CA ALA A 213 -7.96 -18.21 -9.28
C ALA A 213 -6.90 -17.11 -9.01
N GLY A 214 -5.61 -17.45 -9.07
CA GLY A 214 -4.52 -16.47 -9.06
C GLY A 214 -4.53 -15.55 -10.28
N ASN A 215 -4.73 -16.09 -11.47
CA ASN A 215 -4.87 -15.30 -12.70
C ASN A 215 -6.11 -14.39 -12.63
N ALA A 216 -7.25 -14.92 -12.18
CA ALA A 216 -8.47 -14.14 -12.00
C ALA A 216 -8.28 -12.97 -11.01
N ALA A 217 -7.52 -13.17 -9.93
CA ALA A 217 -7.17 -12.10 -8.99
C ALA A 217 -6.30 -11.00 -9.66
N LEU A 218 -5.31 -11.40 -10.44
CA LEU A 218 -4.47 -10.45 -11.19
C LEU A 218 -5.29 -9.65 -12.21
N GLU A 219 -6.19 -10.31 -12.95
CA GLU A 219 -7.09 -9.68 -13.92
C GLU A 219 -8.08 -8.72 -13.24
N LEU A 220 -8.68 -9.13 -12.12
CA LEU A 220 -9.55 -8.29 -11.30
C LEU A 220 -8.83 -7.01 -10.90
N ARG A 221 -7.57 -7.11 -10.48
CA ARG A 221 -6.78 -5.92 -10.17
C ARG A 221 -6.49 -5.11 -11.42
N ALA A 222 -6.01 -5.73 -12.50
CA ALA A 222 -5.63 -5.04 -13.73
C ALA A 222 -6.77 -4.17 -14.26
N SER A 223 -8.01 -4.67 -14.20
CA SER A 223 -9.23 -3.96 -14.61
C SER A 223 -9.65 -2.82 -13.67
N GLY A 224 -8.86 -2.48 -12.65
CA GLY A 224 -9.15 -1.41 -11.69
C GLY A 224 -10.05 -1.82 -10.53
N GLY A 225 -10.27 -3.12 -10.35
CA GLY A 225 -11.11 -3.66 -9.28
C GLY A 225 -10.48 -3.57 -7.87
N PRO A 226 -11.19 -4.12 -6.87
CA PRO A 226 -10.70 -4.22 -5.50
C PRO A 226 -9.37 -4.97 -5.42
N VAL A 227 -8.60 -4.71 -4.36
CA VAL A 227 -7.25 -5.26 -4.19
C VAL A 227 -7.34 -6.70 -3.68
N PRO A 228 -6.84 -7.70 -4.41
CA PRO A 228 -6.81 -9.06 -3.89
C PRO A 228 -5.77 -9.20 -2.78
N VAL A 229 -6.16 -9.86 -1.70
CA VAL A 229 -5.34 -10.21 -0.53
C VAL A 229 -5.26 -11.74 -0.45
N LEU A 230 -4.11 -12.29 -0.81
CA LEU A 230 -3.90 -13.73 -0.95
C LEU A 230 -3.24 -14.30 0.30
N LEU A 231 -3.89 -15.28 0.94
CA LEU A 231 -3.43 -15.83 2.21
C LEU A 231 -2.77 -17.21 2.07
N GLY A 232 -1.65 -17.41 2.76
CA GLY A 232 -1.07 -18.73 3.00
C GLY A 232 0.13 -19.04 2.11
N ASP A 233 0.18 -20.27 1.60
CA ASP A 233 1.28 -20.77 0.76
C ASP A 233 1.08 -20.35 -0.70
N VAL A 234 1.42 -19.09 -0.98
CA VAL A 234 1.41 -18.48 -2.30
C VAL A 234 2.77 -17.86 -2.57
N PRO A 235 3.23 -17.75 -3.83
CA PRO A 235 4.44 -16.99 -4.12
C PRO A 235 4.31 -15.54 -3.64
N ALA A 236 5.40 -15.00 -3.08
CA ALA A 236 5.45 -13.59 -2.70
C ALA A 236 5.21 -12.70 -3.94
N SER A 237 4.32 -11.73 -3.79
CA SER A 237 4.08 -10.72 -4.81
C SER A 237 4.96 -9.49 -4.56
N ARG A 238 4.80 -8.47 -5.41
CA ARG A 238 5.48 -7.20 -5.23
C ARG A 238 5.17 -6.55 -3.89
N TRP A 239 3.94 -6.71 -3.39
CA TRP A 239 3.53 -6.29 -2.05
C TRP A 239 3.25 -7.51 -1.19
N SER A 240 4.13 -7.76 -0.23
CA SER A 240 4.12 -8.99 0.57
C SER A 240 4.24 -8.69 2.06
N VAL A 241 3.55 -9.48 2.87
CA VAL A 241 3.61 -9.47 4.34
C VAL A 241 3.95 -10.86 4.84
N TRP A 242 5.06 -11.03 5.53
CA TRP A 242 5.44 -12.29 6.16
C TRP A 242 5.15 -12.26 7.65
N LEU A 243 4.47 -13.31 8.13
CA LEU A 243 4.03 -13.43 9.51
C LEU A 243 4.78 -14.55 10.23
N ARG A 244 5.33 -14.22 11.39
CA ARG A 244 5.92 -15.19 12.32
C ARG A 244 5.28 -15.02 13.68
N ALA A 245 5.14 -16.12 14.42
CA ALA A 245 4.80 -16.02 15.83
C ALA A 245 5.91 -15.22 16.53
N GLN A 246 5.56 -14.27 17.38
CA GLN A 246 6.57 -13.70 18.26
C GLN A 246 7.09 -14.79 19.17
N ARG A 247 8.42 -14.94 19.20
CA ARG A 247 9.02 -15.62 20.34
C ARG A 247 8.68 -14.76 21.56
N PRO A 248 8.05 -15.34 22.61
CA PRO A 248 7.76 -14.57 23.81
C PRO A 248 9.07 -13.95 24.29
N ALA A 249 9.03 -12.66 24.64
CA ALA A 249 10.18 -12.01 25.25
C ALA A 249 10.58 -12.86 26.46
N VAL A 250 11.79 -13.41 26.44
CA VAL A 250 12.32 -14.10 27.62
C VAL A 250 12.27 -13.06 28.74
N PRO A 251 11.50 -13.29 29.83
CA PRO A 251 11.41 -12.32 30.90
C PRO A 251 12.82 -12.05 31.39
N GLU A 252 13.24 -10.78 31.36
CA GLU A 252 14.54 -10.39 31.86
C GLU A 252 14.65 -10.90 33.31
N PRO A 253 15.72 -11.64 33.67
CA PRO A 253 15.86 -12.14 35.02
C PRO A 253 15.77 -10.95 35.96
N ARG A 254 14.73 -10.94 36.81
CA ARG A 254 14.59 -9.95 37.88
C ARG A 254 15.91 -9.98 38.64
N ARG A 255 16.71 -8.92 38.54
CA ARG A 255 17.90 -8.78 39.37
C ARG A 255 17.41 -8.84 40.82
N ALA A 256 17.74 -9.93 41.50
CA ALA A 256 17.53 -10.03 42.93
C ALA A 256 18.34 -8.89 43.56
N GLY A 257 17.62 -7.96 44.20
CA GLY A 257 18.20 -6.97 45.10
C GLY A 257 18.38 -7.56 46.49
#